data_AF-A0A2M7WS99-F1
#
_entry.id   AF-A0A2M7WS99-F1
#
_cell.length_a   1.000
_cell.length_b   1.000
_cell.length_c   1.000
_cell.angle_alpha   90.00
_cell.angle_beta   90.00
_cell.angle_gamma   90.00
#
_symmetry.space_group_name_H-M   'P 1'
#
loop_
_entity.id
_entity.type
_entity.pdbx_description
1 polymer ?
#
loop_
_entity_poly.entity_id
_entity_poly.type
_entity_poly.pdbx_seq_one_letter_code
_entity_poly.pdbx_strand_id
1 'polypeptide(L)'
;MNKVILALLALAPTFAFAQNLGNLDTLLDSIGQLIGAALPIVVALALLAFFWGLVKYIFAQGNEESKADAKKIMIWGLVALFVMVSVWGLVRFIGEAVGVDQGGDIEVPTVPGV
;
A
#
# COMPACT_ATOMS: atom_id res chain seq x y z
N MET A 1 35.73 -22.65 -30.78
CA MET A 1 34.49 -22.59 -29.96
C MET A 1 34.71 -22.00 -28.56
N ASN A 2 35.76 -22.35 -27.80
CA ASN A 2 35.96 -21.81 -26.43
C ASN A 2 36.10 -20.28 -26.32
N LYS A 3 36.62 -19.61 -27.35
CA LYS A 3 36.82 -18.14 -27.34
C LYS A 3 35.51 -17.35 -27.41
N VAL A 4 34.47 -17.94 -28.00
CA VAL A 4 33.13 -17.33 -28.12
C VAL A 4 32.37 -17.44 -26.80
N ILE A 5 32.55 -18.56 -26.08
CA ILE A 5 31.96 -18.77 -24.74
C ILE A 5 32.57 -17.81 -23.72
N LEU A 6 33.89 -17.61 -23.74
CA LEU A 6 34.58 -16.64 -22.88
C LEU A 6 34.15 -15.19 -23.16
N ALA A 7 33.92 -14.83 -24.43
CA ALA A 7 33.41 -13.51 -24.80
C ALA A 7 31.97 -13.29 -24.31
N LEU A 8 31.10 -14.29 -24.43
CA LEU A 8 29.73 -14.23 -23.89
C LEU A 8 29.71 -14.12 -22.35
N LEU A 9 30.59 -14.85 -21.66
CA LEU A 9 30.68 -14.82 -20.20
C LEU A 9 31.22 -13.46 -19.69
N ALA A 10 32.15 -12.84 -20.43
CA ALA A 10 32.66 -11.51 -20.11
C ALA A 10 31.63 -10.39 -20.35
N LEU A 11 30.64 -10.62 -21.22
CA LEU A 11 29.53 -9.71 -21.49
C LEU A 11 28.31 -9.98 -20.60
N ALA A 12 28.21 -11.15 -19.96
CA ALA A 12 27.10 -11.48 -19.04
C ALA A 12 26.85 -10.43 -17.92
N PRO A 13 27.89 -9.85 -17.28
CA PRO A 13 27.69 -8.78 -16.28
C PRO A 13 27.06 -7.55 -16.90
N THR A 14 27.41 -7.21 -18.15
CA THR A 14 26.88 -6.01 -18.82
C THR A 14 25.38 -6.11 -19.07
N PHE A 15 24.82 -7.31 -19.24
CA PHE A 15 23.37 -7.50 -19.34
C PHE A 15 22.65 -7.43 -17.98
N ALA A 16 23.30 -7.89 -16.91
CA ALA A 16 22.79 -7.75 -15.54
C ALA A 16 22.77 -6.27 -15.08
N PHE A 17 23.76 -5.48 -15.50
CA PHE A 17 23.84 -4.05 -15.17
C PHE A 17 23.13 -3.12 -16.18
N ALA A 18 22.84 -3.56 -17.41
CA ALA A 18 22.12 -2.76 -18.42
C ALA A 18 20.60 -2.76 -18.24
N GLN A 19 20.05 -3.64 -17.41
CA GLN A 19 18.63 -3.63 -17.06
C GLN A 19 18.33 -2.55 -16.01
N ASN A 20 18.75 -1.31 -16.26
CA ASN A 20 18.36 -0.17 -15.43
C ASN A 20 16.94 0.24 -15.83
N LEU A 21 15.96 -0.19 -15.03
CA LEU A 21 14.55 0.18 -15.18
C LEU A 21 14.25 1.59 -14.63
N GLY A 22 15.23 2.50 -14.53
CA GLY A 22 15.08 3.80 -13.85
C GLY A 22 13.82 4.60 -14.23
N ASN A 23 13.32 4.50 -15.48
CA ASN A 23 12.02 5.07 -15.84
C ASN A 23 10.83 4.36 -15.18
N LEU A 24 10.82 3.02 -15.15
CA LEU A 24 9.83 2.23 -14.41
C LEU A 24 9.93 2.44 -12.90
N ASP A 25 11.15 2.49 -12.35
CA ASP A 25 11.36 2.71 -10.91
C ASP A 25 10.83 4.09 -10.50
N THR A 26 11.11 5.14 -11.30
CA THR A 26 10.55 6.48 -11.07
C THR A 26 9.02 6.50 -11.16
N LEU A 27 8.42 5.72 -12.07
CA LEU A 27 6.96 5.61 -12.17
C LEU A 27 6.36 4.87 -10.98
N LEU A 28 6.97 3.77 -10.55
CA LEU A 28 6.57 2.98 -9.38
C LEU A 28 6.65 3.83 -8.11
N ASP A 29 7.72 4.59 -7.92
CA ASP A 29 7.90 5.49 -6.78
C ASP A 29 6.87 6.63 -6.80
N SER A 30 6.62 7.22 -7.97
CA SER A 30 5.61 8.28 -8.13
C SER A 30 4.21 7.77 -7.79
N ILE A 31 3.86 6.56 -8.23
CA ILE A 31 2.59 5.90 -7.89
C ILE A 31 2.54 5.57 -6.40
N GLY A 32 3.62 5.03 -5.85
CA GLY A 32 3.75 4.70 -4.43
C GLY A 32 3.54 5.93 -3.54
N GLN A 33 4.17 7.06 -3.87
CA GLN A 33 3.98 8.33 -3.16
C GLN A 33 2.54 8.85 -3.29
N LEU A 34 1.95 8.78 -4.48
CA LEU A 34 0.56 9.21 -4.69
C LEU A 34 -0.42 8.37 -3.84
N ILE A 35 -0.25 7.05 -3.84
CA ILE A 35 -1.08 6.15 -3.02
C ILE A 35 -0.82 6.38 -1.53
N GLY A 36 0.45 6.54 -1.13
CA GLY A 36 0.83 6.84 0.25
C GLY A 36 0.21 8.13 0.78
N ALA A 37 0.09 9.15 -0.07
CA ALA A 37 -0.61 10.40 0.27
C ALA A 37 -2.15 10.27 0.24
N ALA A 38 -2.70 9.45 -0.67
CA ALA A 38 -4.14 9.27 -0.81
C ALA A 38 -4.75 8.40 0.32
N LEU A 39 -4.04 7.37 0.77
CA LEU A 39 -4.50 6.46 1.82
C LEU A 39 -4.97 7.17 3.11
N PRO A 40 -4.19 8.06 3.76
CA PRO A 40 -4.64 8.73 4.97
C PRO A 40 -5.87 9.63 4.73
N ILE A 41 -6.00 10.22 3.53
CA ILE A 41 -7.17 11.02 3.15
C ILE A 41 -8.41 10.11 3.08
N VAL A 42 -8.29 8.94 2.46
CA VAL A 42 -9.41 7.98 2.36
C VAL A 42 -9.83 7.47 3.74
N VAL A 43 -8.87 7.18 4.63
CA VAL A 43 -9.16 6.78 6.01
C VAL A 43 -9.91 7.90 6.76
N ALA A 44 -9.48 9.15 6.60
CA ALA A 44 -10.15 10.31 7.20
C ALA A 44 -11.60 10.47 6.67
N LEU A 45 -11.82 10.27 5.37
CA LEU A 45 -13.16 10.30 4.78
C LEU A 45 -14.04 9.15 5.30
N ALA A 46 -13.48 7.94 5.44
CA ALA A 46 -14.19 6.80 6.01
C ALA A 46 -14.61 7.05 7.46
N LEU A 47 -13.74 7.65 8.27
CA LEU A 47 -14.06 8.11 9.63
C LEU A 47 -15.19 9.14 9.62
N LEU A 48 -15.13 10.14 8.73
CA LEU A 48 -16.19 11.13 8.60
C LEU A 48 -17.54 10.47 8.24
N ALA A 49 -17.56 9.55 7.29
CA ALA A 49 -18.76 8.84 6.88
C ALA A 49 -19.35 7.99 8.01
N PHE A 50 -18.49 7.33 8.80
CA PHE A 50 -18.88 6.60 10.00
C PHE A 50 -19.55 7.53 11.02
N PHE A 51 -18.92 8.66 11.35
CA PHE A 51 -19.49 9.65 12.28
C PHE A 51 -20.79 10.25 11.75
N TRP A 52 -20.89 10.50 10.45
CA TRP A 52 -22.12 10.97 9.83
C TRP A 52 -23.27 9.98 9.99
N GLY A 53 -23.00 8.69 9.78
CA GLY A 53 -23.95 7.61 10.04
C GLY A 53 -24.37 7.55 11.52
N LEU A 54 -23.42 7.69 12.44
CA LEU A 54 -23.65 7.69 13.89
C LEU A 54 -24.53 8.86 14.33
N VAL A 55 -24.22 10.08 13.88
CA VAL A 55 -25.00 11.28 14.14
C VAL A 55 -26.43 11.08 13.63
N LYS A 56 -26.60 10.66 12.36
CA LYS A 56 -27.92 10.41 11.78
C LYS A 56 -28.69 9.34 12.57
N TYR A 57 -28.02 8.32 13.08
CA TYR A 57 -28.64 7.26 13.87
C TYR A 57 -29.16 7.77 15.22
N ILE A 58 -28.40 8.64 15.89
CA ILE A 58 -28.80 9.26 17.17
C ILE A 58 -29.98 10.22 16.96
N PHE A 59 -29.96 11.02 15.89
CA PHE A 59 -31.02 12.00 15.60
C PHE A 59 -32.30 11.41 15.01
N ALA A 60 -32.28 10.18 14.48
CA ALA A 60 -33.44 9.49 13.91
C ALA A 60 -34.48 9.01 14.95
N GLN A 61 -34.66 9.72 16.07
CA GLN A 61 -35.61 9.34 17.11
C GLN A 61 -37.05 9.31 16.56
N GLY A 62 -37.74 8.18 16.72
CA GLY A 62 -39.16 8.03 16.38
C GLY A 62 -39.46 7.48 14.97
N ASN A 63 -38.49 7.38 14.06
CA ASN A 63 -38.70 6.78 12.73
C ASN A 63 -37.80 5.55 12.53
N GLU A 64 -38.38 4.35 12.55
CA GLU A 64 -37.66 3.08 12.37
C GLU A 64 -36.96 2.98 11.02
N GLU A 65 -37.54 3.54 9.96
CA GLU A 65 -36.96 3.54 8.61
C GLU A 65 -35.69 4.41 8.56
N SER A 66 -35.74 5.59 9.16
CA SER A 66 -34.58 6.49 9.26
C SER A 66 -33.44 5.90 10.10
N LYS A 67 -33.78 5.12 11.14
CA LYS A 67 -32.79 4.38 11.94
C LYS A 67 -32.14 3.26 11.16
N ALA A 68 -32.91 2.51 10.37
CA ALA A 68 -32.38 1.43 9.53
C ALA A 68 -31.38 1.96 8.51
N ASP A 69 -31.70 3.06 7.83
CA ASP A 69 -30.82 3.71 6.87
C ASP A 69 -29.53 4.24 7.51
N ALA A 70 -29.66 4.92 8.65
CA ALA A 70 -28.51 5.43 9.37
C ALA A 70 -27.58 4.31 9.87
N LYS A 71 -28.16 3.20 10.35
CA LYS A 71 -27.41 2.01 10.75
C LYS A 71 -26.65 1.40 9.58
N LYS A 72 -27.25 1.36 8.39
CA LYS A 72 -26.58 0.87 7.17
C LYS A 72 -25.33 1.70 6.85
N ILE A 73 -25.45 3.04 6.85
CA ILE A 73 -24.32 3.95 6.60
C ILE A 73 -23.22 3.75 7.65
N MET A 74 -23.59 3.68 8.93
CA MET A 74 -22.65 3.46 10.03
C MET A 74 -21.90 2.13 9.88
N ILE A 75 -22.60 1.03 9.57
CA ILE A 75 -21.98 -0.29 9.38
C ILE A 75 -21.03 -0.27 8.17
N TRP A 76 -21.45 0.33 7.05
CA TRP A 76 -20.58 0.42 5.87
C TRP A 76 -19.32 1.26 6.13
N GLY A 77 -19.44 2.38 6.84
CA GLY A 77 -18.29 3.17 7.27
C GLY A 77 -17.35 2.40 8.20
N LEU A 78 -17.92 1.65 9.15
CA LEU A 78 -17.14 0.81 10.08
C LEU A 78 -16.43 -0.34 9.36
N VAL A 79 -17.10 -1.02 8.42
CA VAL A 79 -16.51 -2.10 7.62
C VAL A 79 -15.36 -1.57 6.76
N ALA A 80 -15.54 -0.41 6.12
CA ALA A 80 -14.47 0.21 5.33
C ALA A 80 -13.23 0.50 6.19
N LEU A 81 -13.43 1.09 7.37
CA LEU A 81 -12.35 1.33 8.34
C LEU A 81 -11.69 0.05 8.81
N PHE A 82 -12.50 -0.95 9.16
CA PHE A 82 -12.02 -2.24 9.64
C PHE A 82 -11.13 -2.91 8.60
N VAL A 83 -11.54 -2.93 7.33
CA VAL A 83 -10.73 -3.52 6.25
C VAL A 83 -9.42 -2.76 6.08
N MET A 84 -9.45 -1.42 6.05
CA MET A 84 -8.23 -0.61 5.90
C MET A 84 -7.22 -0.88 7.02
N VAL A 85 -7.67 -0.89 8.28
CA VAL A 85 -6.80 -1.15 9.44
C VAL A 85 -6.36 -2.61 9.49
N SER A 86 -7.25 -3.55 9.15
CA SER A 86 -6.94 -4.98 9.16
C SER A 86 -5.90 -5.36 8.12
N VAL A 87 -5.94 -4.77 6.93
CA VAL A 87 -4.93 -5.03 5.89
C VAL A 87 -3.55 -4.60 6.38
N TRP A 88 -3.42 -3.40 6.94
CA TRP A 88 -2.13 -2.92 7.46
C TRP A 88 -1.64 -3.76 8.65
N GLY A 89 -2.54 -4.09 9.59
CA GLY A 89 -2.23 -4.96 10.72
C GLY A 89 -1.82 -6.38 10.30
N LEU A 90 -2.47 -6.95 9.28
CA LEU A 90 -2.16 -8.27 8.76
C LEU A 90 -0.82 -8.27 8.01
N VAL A 91 -0.57 -7.27 7.17
CA VAL A 91 0.70 -7.11 6.46
C VAL A 91 1.83 -6.97 7.49
N ARG A 92 1.63 -6.19 8.56
CA ARG A 92 2.56 -6.09 9.70
C ARG A 92 2.83 -7.44 10.36
N PHE A 93 1.78 -8.16 10.73
CA PHE A 93 1.91 -9.47 11.36
C PHE A 93 2.69 -10.47 10.50
N ILE A 94 2.41 -10.51 9.18
CA ILE A 94 3.12 -11.40 8.26
C ILE A 94 4.57 -10.94 8.06
N GLY A 95 4.82 -9.63 7.96
CA GLY A 95 6.16 -9.08 7.85
C GLY A 95 7.03 -9.47 9.04
N GLU A 96 6.53 -9.30 10.25
CA GLU A 96 7.20 -9.72 11.49
C GLU A 96 7.46 -11.24 11.51
N ALA A 97 6.49 -12.05 11.05
CA ALA A 97 6.64 -13.50 11.02
C ALA A 97 7.68 -14.01 10.00
N VAL A 98 7.87 -13.30 8.90
CA VAL A 98 8.81 -13.66 7.81
C VAL A 98 10.15 -12.92 7.93
N GLY A 99 10.28 -11.98 8.86
CA GLY A 99 11.48 -11.16 9.05
C GLY A 99 11.65 -10.05 8.00
N VAL A 100 10.53 -9.51 7.50
CA VAL A 100 10.49 -8.42 6.51
C VAL A 100 10.07 -7.13 7.20
N ASP A 101 10.97 -6.15 7.23
CA ASP A 101 10.69 -4.81 7.72
C ASP A 101 9.78 -4.04 6.75
N GLN A 102 8.81 -3.32 7.30
CA GLN A 102 7.81 -2.61 6.54
C GLN A 102 8.21 -1.16 6.28
N GLY A 103 8.34 -0.80 5.00
CA GLY A 103 8.58 0.58 4.58
C GLY A 103 10.02 1.06 4.70
N GLY A 104 11.00 0.15 4.61
CA GLY A 104 12.40 0.52 4.48
C GLY A 104 12.75 0.84 3.03
N ASP A 105 13.60 1.86 2.82
CA ASP A 105 14.33 2.00 1.57
C ASP A 105 15.17 0.72 1.37
N ILE A 106 14.99 0.06 0.25
CA ILE A 106 15.91 -1.01 -0.15
C ILE A 106 17.22 -0.32 -0.49
N GLU A 107 18.08 -0.18 0.53
CA GLU A 107 19.46 0.26 0.33
C GLU A 107 20.17 -0.86 -0.44
N VAL A 108 20.06 -0.79 -1.77
CA VAL A 108 20.77 -1.70 -2.65
C VAL A 108 22.26 -1.57 -2.33
N PRO A 109 22.95 -2.68 -2.00
CA PRO A 109 24.36 -2.61 -1.66
C PRO A 109 25.14 -1.99 -2.82
N THR A 110 25.67 -0.78 -2.60
CA THR A 110 26.58 -0.13 -3.53
C THR A 110 27.98 -0.64 -3.26
N VAL A 111 28.74 -0.89 -4.32
CA VAL A 111 30.15 -1.28 -4.18
C VAL A 111 30.92 0.01 -3.88
N PRO A 112 31.60 0.12 -2.73
CA PRO A 112 32.34 1.34 -2.42
C PRO A 112 33.46 1.57 -3.44
N GLY A 113 33.40 2.68 -4.17
CA GLY A 113 34.51 3.13 -5.03
C GLY A 113 34.42 2.77 -6.52
N VAL A 114 33.23 2.47 -7.06
CA VAL A 114 32.95 2.50 -8.51
C VAL A 114 31.81 3.44 -8.83
#